data_AF-A0A218Q9K5-F1
#
_entry.id   AF-A0A218Q9K5-F1
#
_cell.length_a   1.000
_cell.length_b   1.000
_cell.length_c   1.000
_cell.angle_alpha   90.00
_cell.angle_beta   90.00
_cell.angle_gamma   90.00
#
_symmetry.space_group_name_H-M   'P 1'
#
loop_
_entity.id
_entity.type
_entity.pdbx_description
1 polymer ?
#
loop_
_entity_poly.entity_id
_entity_poly.type
_entity_poly.pdbx_seq_one_letter_code
_entity_poly.pdbx_strand_id
1 'polypeptide(L)'
;MASNLPAPKGKLPVQAIGAKIFHSVNIISLFLMLTSGLQIYNANPVFGGRAGLHIPPIFTLGGWLAGGRHWHFAAMWLFSLNLLWYGIYVLITRRWRHRFVGVNDIKALQKTQNSRRLSYAWHRIIYTAIIPILLLALLTGIGMYKPAQFPWIVDMFGDWQALRIVHFSSVPMVVIFTVIHSLLGRKAGGSQLTESMFW
;
A
#
# COMPACT_ATOMS: atom_id res chain seq x y z
N MET A 1 -17.72 -2.35 -49.03
CA MET A 1 -16.51 -2.11 -48.21
C MET A 1 -16.94 -1.42 -46.92
N ALA A 2 -17.03 -2.15 -45.81
CA ALA A 2 -17.35 -1.55 -44.52
C ALA A 2 -16.11 -0.80 -44.01
N SER A 3 -16.24 0.50 -43.80
CA SER A 3 -15.20 1.35 -43.24
C SER A 3 -14.91 0.95 -41.80
N ASN A 4 -13.75 0.35 -41.56
CA ASN A 4 -13.17 0.22 -40.21
C ASN A 4 -12.73 1.61 -39.73
N LEU A 5 -13.69 2.42 -39.28
CA LEU A 5 -13.37 3.64 -38.55
C LEU A 5 -12.76 3.23 -37.20
N PRO A 6 -11.54 3.69 -36.84
CA PRO A 6 -10.98 3.42 -35.54
C PRO A 6 -11.93 3.95 -34.47
N ALA A 7 -12.27 3.09 -33.50
CA ALA A 7 -13.10 3.48 -32.37
C ALA A 7 -12.50 4.75 -31.71
N PRO A 8 -13.31 5.77 -31.40
CA PRO A 8 -12.80 7.00 -30.81
C PRO A 8 -12.01 6.67 -29.54
N LYS A 9 -10.74 7.08 -29.49
CA LYS A 9 -9.92 6.97 -28.27
C LYS A 9 -10.63 7.77 -27.17
N GLY A 10 -11.34 7.07 -26.29
CA GLY A 10 -12.02 7.69 -25.15
C GLY A 10 -11.02 8.52 -24.35
N LYS A 11 -11.43 9.72 -23.93
CA LYS A 11 -10.59 10.58 -23.07
C LYS A 11 -10.22 9.79 -21.82
N LEU A 12 -8.93 9.76 -21.49
CA LEU A 12 -8.45 9.13 -20.26
C LEU A 12 -9.17 9.75 -19.05
N PRO A 13 -9.58 8.93 -18.06
CA PRO A 13 -10.18 9.47 -16.85
C PRO A 13 -9.20 10.41 -16.16
N VAL A 14 -9.58 11.69 -15.98
CA VAL A 14 -8.67 12.70 -15.42
C VAL A 14 -8.51 12.47 -13.91
N GLN A 15 -7.32 12.00 -13.51
CA GLN A 15 -6.93 11.95 -12.10
C GLN A 15 -6.27 13.27 -11.70
N ALA A 16 -6.49 13.67 -10.45
CA ALA A 16 -5.87 14.89 -9.95
C ALA A 16 -4.36 14.71 -9.85
N ILE A 17 -3.59 15.65 -10.39
CA ILE A 17 -2.12 15.62 -10.42
C ILE A 17 -1.54 15.35 -9.03
N GLY A 18 -2.05 16.03 -8.00
CA GLY A 18 -1.61 15.79 -6.62
C GLY A 18 -1.75 14.33 -6.20
N ALA A 19 -2.88 13.68 -6.53
CA ALA A 19 -3.08 12.27 -6.19
C ALA A 19 -2.12 11.34 -6.94
N LYS A 20 -1.79 11.65 -8.21
CA LYS A 20 -0.78 10.91 -9.00
C LYS A 20 0.61 11.00 -8.36
N ILE A 21 1.00 12.18 -7.91
CA ILE A 21 2.29 12.41 -7.24
C ILE A 21 2.35 11.63 -5.93
N PHE A 22 1.38 11.83 -5.02
CA PHE A 22 1.33 11.12 -3.74
C PHE A 22 1.33 9.60 -3.91
N HIS A 23 0.60 9.09 -4.91
CA HIS A 23 0.57 7.67 -5.22
C HIS A 23 1.92 7.15 -5.72
N SER A 24 2.58 7.88 -6.62
CA SER A 24 3.88 7.48 -7.16
C SER A 24 4.97 7.48 -6.08
N VAL A 25 4.96 8.49 -5.20
CA VAL A 25 5.87 8.54 -4.05
C VAL A 25 5.61 7.36 -3.10
N ASN A 26 4.35 7.00 -2.85
CA ASN A 26 4.02 5.82 -2.04
C ASN A 26 4.53 4.53 -2.67
N ILE A 27 4.42 4.35 -3.99
CA ILE A 27 4.96 3.16 -4.67
C ILE A 27 6.47 3.06 -4.44
N ILE A 28 7.20 4.15 -4.67
CA ILE A 28 8.66 4.20 -4.51
C ILE A 28 9.04 3.94 -3.05
N SER A 29 8.40 4.63 -2.10
CA SER A 29 8.73 4.49 -0.68
C SER A 29 8.42 3.08 -0.17
N LEU A 30 7.27 2.51 -0.53
CA LEU A 30 6.91 1.15 -0.14
C LEU A 30 7.82 0.11 -0.77
N PHE A 31 8.22 0.27 -2.04
CA PHE A 31 9.18 -0.62 -2.68
C PHE A 31 10.54 -0.64 -1.94
N LEU A 32 11.07 0.54 -1.61
CA LEU A 32 12.31 0.67 -0.84
C LEU A 32 12.16 0.09 0.57
N MET A 33 11.04 0.34 1.25
CA MET A 33 10.77 -0.22 2.58
C MET A 33 10.60 -1.74 2.57
N LEU A 34 9.92 -2.30 1.57
CA LEU A 34 9.71 -3.75 1.44
C LEU A 34 11.05 -4.45 1.22
N THR A 35 11.83 -4.03 0.23
CA THR A 35 13.10 -4.67 -0.12
C THR A 35 14.15 -4.52 1.00
N SER A 36 14.25 -3.34 1.61
CA SER A 36 15.13 -3.14 2.78
C SER A 36 14.62 -3.84 4.04
N GLY A 37 13.30 -3.95 4.22
CA GLY A 37 12.67 -4.70 5.30
C GLY A 37 12.95 -6.20 5.20
N LEU A 38 12.92 -6.78 3.99
CA LEU A 38 13.32 -8.16 3.74
C LEU A 38 14.81 -8.40 4.04
N GLN A 39 15.67 -7.41 3.80
CA GLN A 39 17.09 -7.46 4.24
C GLN A 39 17.21 -7.52 5.78
N ILE A 40 16.40 -6.73 6.49
CA ILE A 40 16.36 -6.74 7.96
C ILE A 40 15.81 -8.08 8.48
N TYR A 41 14.77 -8.61 7.82
CA TYR A 41 14.17 -9.91 8.15
C TYR A 41 15.19 -11.05 8.07
N ASN A 42 16.00 -11.10 7.01
CA ASN A 42 17.01 -12.15 6.84
C ASN A 42 18.02 -12.22 7.99
N ALA A 43 18.31 -11.12 8.69
CA ALA A 43 19.23 -11.12 9.82
C ALA A 43 18.63 -11.76 11.08
N ASN A 44 17.32 -11.68 11.26
CA ASN A 44 16.60 -12.31 12.37
C ASN A 44 15.14 -12.56 11.96
N PRO A 45 14.83 -13.69 11.33
CA PRO A 45 13.49 -13.95 10.82
C PRO A 45 12.45 -14.00 11.95
N VAL A 46 11.35 -13.26 11.79
CA VAL A 46 10.26 -13.24 12.79
C VAL A 46 9.29 -14.40 12.67
N PHE A 47 9.18 -14.98 11.47
CA PHE A 47 8.31 -16.12 11.18
C PHE A 47 9.17 -17.38 11.11
N GLY A 48 8.95 -18.34 12.01
CA GLY A 48 9.72 -19.60 12.06
C GLY A 48 11.10 -19.51 12.74
N GLY A 49 11.45 -18.36 13.32
CA GLY A 49 12.73 -18.19 14.03
C GLY A 49 13.95 -18.41 13.14
N ARG A 50 15.01 -19.05 13.64
CA ARG A 50 16.25 -19.31 12.87
C ARG A 50 16.04 -20.25 11.67
N ALA A 51 14.97 -21.02 11.65
CA ALA A 51 14.57 -21.87 10.54
C ALA A 51 13.55 -21.17 9.61
N GLY A 52 13.32 -19.87 9.80
CA GLY A 52 12.44 -19.06 8.97
C GLY A 52 12.93 -18.97 7.52
N LEU A 53 12.04 -18.46 6.66
CA LEU A 53 12.35 -18.24 5.25
C LEU A 53 13.58 -17.33 5.11
N HIS A 54 14.50 -17.70 4.21
CA HIS A 54 15.59 -16.83 3.82
C HIS A 54 15.29 -16.26 2.43
N ILE A 55 15.28 -14.94 2.32
CA ILE A 55 14.90 -14.24 1.09
C ILE A 55 16.14 -14.04 0.21
N PRO A 56 16.09 -14.40 -1.09
CA PRO A 56 17.23 -14.21 -1.99
C PRO A 56 17.66 -12.73 -2.12
N PRO A 57 18.97 -12.43 -2.25
CA PRO A 57 19.47 -11.04 -2.32
C PRO A 57 18.87 -10.17 -3.44
N ILE A 58 18.38 -10.77 -4.53
CA ILE A 58 17.71 -10.03 -5.62
C ILE A 58 16.42 -9.34 -5.18
N PHE A 59 15.81 -9.79 -4.08
CA PHE A 59 14.60 -9.19 -3.50
C PHE A 59 14.90 -8.29 -2.29
N THR A 60 16.17 -8.11 -1.94
CA THR A 60 16.58 -7.34 -0.76
C THR A 60 17.37 -6.09 -1.14
N LEU A 61 17.33 -5.08 -0.27
CA LEU A 61 18.06 -3.81 -0.47
C LEU A 61 18.96 -3.52 0.73
N GLY A 62 20.19 -3.08 0.45
CA GLY A 62 21.15 -2.62 1.46
C GLY A 62 22.30 -3.59 1.75
N GLY A 63 22.28 -4.80 1.18
CA GLY A 63 23.38 -5.78 1.16
C GLY A 63 23.70 -6.47 2.50
N TRP A 64 23.68 -5.72 3.60
CA TRP A 64 23.92 -6.17 4.97
C TRP A 64 22.89 -5.58 5.94
N LEU A 65 22.94 -5.96 7.22
CA LEU A 65 21.94 -5.50 8.21
C LEU A 65 21.92 -3.97 8.39
N ALA A 66 23.07 -3.34 8.58
CA ALA A 66 23.14 -1.89 8.81
C ALA A 66 22.60 -1.09 7.62
N GLY A 67 22.98 -1.49 6.41
CA GLY A 67 22.56 -0.89 5.15
C GLY A 67 21.07 -1.09 4.87
N GLY A 68 20.53 -2.28 5.18
CA GLY A 68 19.08 -2.51 5.17
C GLY A 68 18.36 -1.53 6.10
N ARG A 69 18.84 -1.36 7.33
CA ARG A 69 18.29 -0.37 8.28
C ARG A 69 18.39 1.08 7.78
N HIS A 70 19.52 1.47 7.20
CA HIS A 70 19.70 2.83 6.67
C HIS A 70 18.69 3.14 5.56
N TRP A 71 18.56 2.26 4.56
CA TRP A 71 17.58 2.41 3.50
C TRP A 71 16.14 2.39 4.03
N HIS A 72 15.86 1.50 4.98
CA HIS A 72 14.52 1.38 5.55
C HIS A 72 14.11 2.65 6.29
N PHE A 73 14.97 3.21 7.15
CA PHE A 73 14.66 4.44 7.88
C PHE A 73 14.59 5.68 6.97
N ALA A 74 15.43 5.75 5.93
CA ALA A 74 15.33 6.81 4.93
C ALA A 74 13.97 6.75 4.20
N ALA A 75 13.57 5.56 3.73
CA ALA A 75 12.29 5.35 3.06
C ALA A 75 11.09 5.51 4.01
N MET A 76 11.23 5.16 5.30
CA MET A 76 10.22 5.38 6.34
C MET A 76 9.89 6.88 6.47
N TRP A 77 10.88 7.76 6.50
CA TRP A 77 10.62 9.21 6.55
C TRP A 77 9.88 9.71 5.31
N LEU A 78 10.32 9.27 4.13
CA LEU A 78 9.66 9.59 2.86
C LEU A 78 8.19 9.14 2.87
N PHE A 79 7.95 7.88 3.25
CA PHE A 79 6.62 7.29 3.35
C PHE A 79 5.73 8.03 4.37
N SER A 80 6.25 8.28 5.58
CA SER A 80 5.49 8.88 6.68
C SER A 80 5.05 10.30 6.37
N LEU A 81 5.96 11.12 5.84
CA LEU A 81 5.65 12.49 5.42
C LEU A 81 4.68 12.50 4.23
N ASN A 82 4.90 11.64 3.24
CA ASN A 82 4.01 11.52 2.09
C ASN A 82 2.59 11.10 2.52
N LEU A 83 2.47 10.12 3.42
CA LEU A 83 1.19 9.65 3.94
C LEU A 83 0.47 10.76 4.74
N LEU A 84 1.19 11.50 5.58
CA LEU A 84 0.64 12.63 6.34
C LEU A 84 0.10 13.72 5.40
N TRP A 85 0.92 14.20 4.46
CA TRP A 85 0.54 15.26 3.52
C TRP A 85 -0.59 14.80 2.59
N TYR A 86 -0.58 13.54 2.15
CA TYR A 86 -1.67 13.00 1.36
C TYR A 86 -2.98 12.93 2.17
N GLY A 87 -2.91 12.53 3.44
CA GLY A 87 -4.04 12.54 4.37
C GLY A 87 -4.65 13.93 4.51
N ILE A 88 -3.81 14.94 4.75
CA ILE A 88 -4.23 16.36 4.82
C ILE A 88 -4.88 16.80 3.50
N TYR A 89 -4.26 16.49 2.36
CA TYR A 89 -4.80 16.80 1.05
C TYR A 89 -6.19 16.18 0.84
N VAL A 90 -6.36 14.89 1.16
CA VAL A 90 -7.66 14.18 1.05
C VAL A 90 -8.72 14.78 1.98
N LEU A 91 -8.32 15.19 3.18
CA LEU A 91 -9.20 15.82 4.17
C LEU A 91 -9.70 17.19 3.69
N ILE A 92 -8.79 18.08 3.30
CA ILE A 92 -9.09 19.45 2.83
C ILE A 92 -9.94 19.41 1.57
N THR A 93 -9.57 18.57 0.60
CA THR A 93 -10.32 18.42 -0.66
C THR A 93 -11.61 17.61 -0.51
N ARG A 94 -11.90 17.07 0.68
CA ARG A 94 -13.05 16.20 0.99
C ARG A 94 -13.19 15.00 0.05
N ARG A 95 -12.10 14.57 -0.59
CA ARG A 95 -12.09 13.45 -1.57
C ARG A 95 -12.54 12.13 -0.95
N TRP A 96 -12.32 11.97 0.35
CA TRP A 96 -12.75 10.79 1.11
C TRP A 96 -14.25 10.50 0.97
N ARG A 97 -15.10 11.54 0.90
CA ARG A 97 -16.57 11.39 0.78
C ARG A 97 -17.02 10.67 -0.49
N HIS A 98 -16.25 10.79 -1.57
CA HIS A 98 -16.61 10.23 -2.87
C HIS A 98 -15.75 9.02 -3.25
N ARG A 99 -14.53 8.90 -2.71
CA ARG A 99 -13.59 7.85 -3.11
C ARG A 99 -13.57 6.65 -2.17
N PHE A 100 -13.68 6.83 -0.85
CA PHE A 100 -13.66 5.71 0.11
C PHE A 100 -14.95 4.91 0.07
N VAL A 101 -14.89 3.66 0.53
CA VAL A 101 -16.06 2.76 0.56
C VAL A 101 -17.24 3.45 1.25
N GLY A 102 -18.42 3.33 0.66
CA GLY A 102 -19.68 3.84 1.21
C GLY A 102 -20.77 2.77 1.25
N VAL A 103 -21.91 3.11 1.87
CA VAL A 103 -23.07 2.20 2.03
C VAL A 103 -23.55 1.62 0.70
N ASN A 104 -23.46 2.39 -0.39
CA ASN A 104 -23.87 1.96 -1.72
C ASN A 104 -22.94 0.90 -2.34
N ASP A 105 -21.70 0.78 -1.87
CA ASP A 105 -20.79 -0.28 -2.30
C ASP A 105 -21.14 -1.59 -1.59
N ILE A 106 -21.47 -1.52 -0.29
CA ILE A 106 -21.95 -2.68 0.49
C ILE A 106 -23.26 -3.21 -0.10
N LYS A 107 -24.22 -2.32 -0.39
CA LYS A 107 -25.48 -2.69 -1.06
C LYS A 107 -25.25 -3.32 -2.43
N ALA A 108 -24.27 -2.81 -3.20
CA ALA A 108 -23.93 -3.39 -4.48
C ALA A 108 -23.43 -4.84 -4.33
N LEU A 109 -22.55 -5.12 -3.36
CA LEU A 109 -22.07 -6.48 -3.11
C LEU A 109 -23.18 -7.48 -2.77
N GLN A 110 -24.24 -7.01 -2.10
CA GLN A 110 -25.35 -7.87 -1.69
C GLN A 110 -26.42 -8.07 -2.76
N LYS A 111 -26.67 -7.04 -3.58
CA LYS A 111 -27.89 -6.97 -4.41
C LYS A 111 -27.66 -6.93 -5.91
N THR A 112 -26.45 -6.63 -6.39
CA THR A 112 -26.22 -6.46 -7.83
C THR A 112 -25.65 -7.72 -8.47
N GLN A 113 -26.18 -8.07 -9.64
CA GLN A 113 -25.60 -9.09 -10.53
C GLN A 113 -24.68 -8.48 -11.60
N ASN A 114 -24.54 -7.15 -11.62
CA ASN A 114 -23.69 -6.47 -12.58
C ASN A 114 -22.21 -6.61 -12.20
N SER A 115 -21.47 -7.39 -12.98
CA SER A 115 -20.05 -7.70 -12.75
C SER A 115 -19.13 -6.46 -12.71
N ARG A 116 -19.43 -5.41 -13.50
CA ARG A 116 -18.68 -4.15 -13.47
C ARG A 116 -18.93 -3.38 -12.18
N ARG A 117 -20.19 -3.30 -11.73
CA ARG A 117 -20.56 -2.63 -10.48
C ARG A 117 -19.96 -3.35 -9.26
N LEU A 118 -19.94 -4.69 -9.27
CA LEU A 118 -19.28 -5.50 -8.24
C LEU A 118 -17.77 -5.25 -8.20
N SER A 119 -17.10 -5.29 -9.35
CA SER A 119 -15.65 -5.05 -9.45
C SER A 119 -15.25 -3.68 -8.92
N TYR A 120 -16.06 -2.65 -9.24
CA TYR A 120 -15.85 -1.29 -8.71
C TYR A 120 -16.05 -1.19 -7.19
N ALA A 121 -17.08 -1.85 -6.64
CA ALA A 121 -17.32 -1.90 -5.20
C ALA A 121 -16.15 -2.58 -4.46
N TRP A 122 -15.69 -3.74 -4.95
CA TRP A 122 -14.50 -4.42 -4.43
C TRP A 122 -13.26 -3.55 -4.50
N HIS A 123 -13.04 -2.86 -5.63
CA HIS A 123 -11.91 -1.96 -5.78
C HIS A 123 -11.90 -0.85 -4.73
N ARG A 124 -13.06 -0.25 -4.40
CA ARG A 124 -13.16 0.79 -3.35
C ARG A 124 -12.95 0.26 -1.95
N ILE A 125 -13.38 -0.97 -1.66
CA ILE A 125 -13.10 -1.63 -0.38
C ILE A 125 -11.60 -1.82 -0.22
N ILE A 126 -10.96 -2.43 -1.22
CA ILE A 126 -9.50 -2.66 -1.21
C ILE A 126 -8.77 -1.31 -1.10
N TYR A 127 -9.13 -0.31 -1.90
CA TYR A 127 -8.58 1.05 -1.83
C TYR A 127 -8.70 1.69 -0.44
N THR A 128 -9.75 1.38 0.31
CA THR A 128 -9.93 1.91 1.67
C THR A 128 -9.17 1.07 2.71
N ALA A 129 -9.11 -0.25 2.51
CA ALA A 129 -8.48 -1.21 3.43
C ALA A 129 -6.96 -1.03 3.55
N ILE A 130 -6.30 -0.42 2.56
CA ILE A 130 -4.86 -0.12 2.65
C ILE A 130 -4.54 0.90 3.76
N ILE A 131 -5.46 1.82 4.07
CA ILE A 131 -5.23 2.89 5.05
C ILE A 131 -4.86 2.34 6.43
N PRO A 132 -5.67 1.46 7.07
CA PRO A 132 -5.31 0.89 8.36
C PRO A 132 -4.03 0.04 8.31
N ILE A 133 -3.75 -0.65 7.20
CA ILE A 133 -2.51 -1.44 7.04
C ILE A 133 -1.29 -0.51 7.07
N LEU A 134 -1.33 0.60 6.32
CA LEU A 134 -0.26 1.58 6.26
C LEU A 134 -0.07 2.30 7.61
N LEU A 135 -1.15 2.66 8.29
CA LEU A 135 -1.10 3.28 9.61
C LEU A 135 -0.56 2.31 10.68
N LEU A 136 -0.94 1.03 10.62
CA LEU A 136 -0.41 0.00 11.51
C LEU A 136 1.10 -0.22 11.29
N ALA A 137 1.54 -0.30 10.03
CA ALA A 137 2.96 -0.38 9.68
C ALA A 137 3.74 0.83 10.20
N LEU A 138 3.17 2.03 10.08
CA LEU A 138 3.78 3.26 10.60
C LEU A 138 3.86 3.26 12.13
N LEU A 139 2.76 2.95 12.82
CA LEU A 139 2.70 2.92 14.29
C LEU A 139 3.72 1.93 14.86
N THR A 140 3.70 0.69 14.36
CA THR A 140 4.63 -0.36 14.79
C THR A 140 6.08 -0.03 14.42
N GLY A 141 6.29 0.60 13.27
CA GLY A 141 7.60 1.09 12.82
C GLY A 141 8.18 2.16 13.75
N ILE A 142 7.36 3.12 14.21
CA ILE A 142 7.76 4.15 15.18
C ILE A 142 8.17 3.50 16.51
N GLY A 143 7.39 2.53 16.99
CA GLY A 143 7.72 1.77 18.21
C GLY A 143 9.08 1.06 18.10
N MET A 144 9.40 0.49 16.94
CA MET A 144 10.71 -0.14 16.71
C MET A 144 11.84 0.86 16.43
N TYR A 145 11.53 2.00 15.83
CA TYR A 145 12.52 3.03 15.48
C TYR A 145 13.03 3.73 16.74
N LYS A 146 12.13 4.09 17.67
CA LYS A 146 12.46 4.82 18.90
C LYS A 146 11.80 4.19 20.15
N PRO A 147 12.16 2.95 20.52
CA PRO A 147 11.52 2.24 21.63
C PRO A 147 11.67 2.93 22.98
N ALA A 148 12.81 3.61 23.24
CA ALA A 148 13.02 4.35 24.48
C ALA A 148 12.13 5.61 24.59
N GLN A 149 11.71 6.17 23.46
CA GLN A 149 10.87 7.38 23.42
C GLN A 149 9.38 7.02 23.37
N PHE A 150 9.04 5.83 22.83
CA PHE A 150 7.68 5.34 22.71
C PHE A 150 7.52 3.91 23.26
N PRO A 151 7.87 3.65 24.54
CA PRO A 151 7.80 2.31 25.12
C PRO A 151 6.36 1.78 25.14
N TRP A 152 5.39 2.67 25.36
CA TRP A 152 3.96 2.34 25.36
C TRP A 152 3.47 1.70 24.05
N ILE A 153 4.12 1.98 22.90
CA ILE A 153 3.77 1.32 21.64
C ILE A 153 4.12 -0.16 21.73
N VAL A 154 5.28 -0.51 22.29
CA VAL A 154 5.68 -1.91 22.48
C VAL A 154 4.70 -2.61 23.42
N ASP A 155 4.33 -1.96 24.53
CA ASP A 155 3.41 -2.50 25.53
C ASP A 155 2.02 -2.80 24.96
N MET A 156 1.52 -2.00 24.00
CA MET A 156 0.24 -2.27 23.31
C MET A 156 0.20 -3.60 22.57
N PHE A 157 1.35 -4.11 22.14
CA PHE A 157 1.47 -5.40 21.46
C PHE A 157 1.94 -6.52 22.40
N GLY A 158 2.14 -6.22 23.69
CA GLY A 158 2.57 -7.15 24.73
C GLY A 158 4.08 -7.26 24.87
N ASP A 159 4.80 -7.51 23.77
CA ASP A 159 6.27 -7.57 23.79
C ASP A 159 6.90 -7.15 22.47
N TRP A 160 8.24 -7.08 22.48
CA TRP A 160 9.04 -6.70 21.31
C TRP A 160 8.89 -7.66 20.13
N GLN A 161 8.74 -8.95 20.39
CA GLN A 161 8.62 -9.95 19.34
C GLN A 161 7.24 -9.87 18.66
N ALA A 162 6.18 -9.70 19.43
CA ALA A 162 4.82 -9.46 18.94
C ALA A 162 4.75 -8.18 18.10
N LEU A 163 5.36 -7.08 18.55
CA LEU A 163 5.48 -5.84 17.77
C LEU A 163 6.14 -6.09 16.40
N ARG A 164 7.25 -6.82 16.38
CA ARG A 164 7.95 -7.18 15.13
C ARG A 164 7.10 -8.05 14.23
N ILE A 165 6.40 -9.06 14.78
CA ILE A 165 5.50 -9.93 14.02
C ILE A 165 4.40 -9.10 13.35
N VAL A 166 3.75 -8.21 14.12
CA VAL A 166 2.70 -7.35 13.59
C VAL A 166 3.25 -6.42 12.50
N HIS A 167 4.41 -5.79 12.72
CA HIS A 167 5.01 -4.95 11.70
C HIS A 167 5.33 -5.73 10.42
N PHE A 168 6.00 -6.87 10.54
CA PHE A 168 6.37 -7.70 9.39
C PHE A 168 5.17 -8.34 8.71
N SER A 169 4.03 -8.51 9.39
CA SER A 169 2.79 -8.95 8.75
C SER A 169 2.26 -7.95 7.71
N SER A 170 2.66 -6.67 7.80
CA SER A 170 2.32 -5.67 6.78
C SER A 170 2.97 -5.97 5.43
N VAL A 171 4.10 -6.67 5.39
CA VAL A 171 4.82 -7.03 4.15
C VAL A 171 3.95 -7.89 3.23
N PRO A 172 3.49 -9.10 3.62
CA PRO A 172 2.61 -9.89 2.78
C PRO A 172 1.27 -9.20 2.53
N MET A 173 0.72 -8.44 3.50
CA MET A 173 -0.51 -7.69 3.30
C MET A 173 -0.40 -6.65 2.18
N VAL A 174 0.69 -5.88 2.14
CA VAL A 174 0.94 -4.86 1.09
C VAL A 174 1.19 -5.53 -0.26
N VAL A 175 1.91 -6.65 -0.30
CA VAL A 175 2.12 -7.42 -1.54
C VAL A 175 0.79 -7.94 -2.10
N ILE A 176 -0.01 -8.62 -1.28
CA ILE A 176 -1.34 -9.14 -1.65
C ILE A 176 -2.25 -7.99 -2.08
N PHE A 177 -2.28 -6.90 -1.31
CA PHE A 177 -3.03 -5.69 -1.65
C PHE A 177 -2.63 -5.17 -3.03
N THR A 178 -1.32 -5.03 -3.31
CA THR A 178 -0.82 -4.46 -4.57
C THR A 178 -1.28 -5.28 -5.77
N VAL A 179 -1.20 -6.61 -5.67
CA VAL A 179 -1.67 -7.53 -6.73
C VAL A 179 -3.18 -7.39 -6.93
N ILE A 180 -3.97 -7.51 -5.87
CA ILE A 180 -5.44 -7.43 -5.95
C ILE A 180 -5.89 -6.04 -6.45
N HIS A 181 -5.30 -4.98 -5.91
CA HIS A 181 -5.58 -3.60 -6.28
C HIS A 181 -5.32 -3.34 -7.77
N SER A 182 -4.16 -3.79 -8.30
CA SER A 182 -3.84 -3.65 -9.71
C SER A 182 -4.79 -4.44 -10.61
N LEU A 183 -5.10 -5.69 -10.26
CA LEU A 183 -6.02 -6.53 -11.03
C LEU A 183 -7.44 -5.96 -11.05
N LEU A 184 -7.96 -5.51 -9.91
CA LEU A 184 -9.27 -4.87 -9.82
C LEU A 184 -9.30 -3.53 -10.53
N GLY A 185 -8.22 -2.74 -10.46
CA GLY A 185 -8.10 -1.48 -11.19
C GLY A 185 -8.23 -1.70 -12.71
N ARG A 186 -7.53 -2.71 -13.24
CA ARG A 186 -7.63 -3.10 -14.66
C ARG A 186 -9.03 -3.62 -15.01
N LYS A 187 -9.67 -4.43 -14.15
CA LYS A 187 -11.04 -4.93 -14.38
C LYS A 187 -12.10 -3.81 -14.34
N ALA A 188 -11.94 -2.82 -13.46
CA ALA A 188 -12.91 -1.76 -13.27
C ALA A 188 -12.79 -0.63 -14.32
N GLY A 189 -11.57 -0.28 -14.74
CA GLY A 189 -11.33 0.88 -15.61
C GLY A 189 -10.43 0.63 -16.82
N GLY A 190 -10.08 -0.64 -17.11
CA GLY A 190 -9.24 -1.01 -18.24
C GLY A 190 -7.79 -0.52 -18.13
N SER A 191 -7.06 -0.58 -19.25
CA SER A 191 -5.71 -0.03 -19.35
C SER A 191 -5.70 1.49 -19.19
N GLN A 192 -6.73 2.18 -19.69
CA GLN A 192 -6.88 3.64 -19.63
C GLN A 192 -6.84 4.19 -18.20
N LEU A 193 -7.49 3.52 -17.23
CA LEU A 193 -7.42 3.94 -15.83
C LEU A 193 -6.01 3.78 -15.25
N THR A 194 -5.33 2.69 -15.61
CA THR A 194 -3.96 2.43 -15.17
C THR A 194 -3.01 3.47 -15.78
N GLU A 195 -3.13 3.73 -17.08
CA GLU A 195 -2.36 4.73 -17.80
C GLU A 195 -2.56 6.13 -17.21
N SER A 196 -3.80 6.52 -16.88
CA SER A 196 -4.11 7.84 -16.30
C SER A 196 -3.41 8.11 -14.95
N MET A 197 -2.99 7.07 -14.23
CA MET A 197 -2.26 7.21 -12.97
C MET A 197 -0.78 7.57 -13.19
N PHE A 198 -0.21 7.19 -14.34
CA PHE A 198 1.21 7.35 -14.65
C PHE A 198 1.48 8.39 -15.75
N TRP A 199 0.52 8.62 -16.64
CA TRP A 199 0.61 9.51 -17.81
C TRP A 199 -0.46 10.58 -17.74
#